data_AF-A0A923V9A1-F1
#
_entry.id   AF-A0A923V9A1-F1
#
_cell.length_a   1.000
_cell.length_b   1.000
_cell.length_c   1.000
_cell.angle_alpha   90.00
_cell.angle_beta   90.00
_cell.angle_gamma   90.00
#
_symmetry.space_group_name_H-M   'P 1'
#
loop_
_entity.id
_entity.type
_entity.pdbx_description
1 polymer ?
#
loop_
_entity_poly.entity_id
_entity_poly.type
_entity_poly.pdbx_seq_one_letter_code
_entity_poly.pdbx_strand_id
1 'polypeptide(L)'
;MKKTNQLILTLTVATMFTACGKTSFTEIQEASLAKAEVPAEVVDPVNPVIVDPVVLPSFKLSNGACNQDSSTKVLSCMSCDIPATPPVRQLSVKAQALVDSMYLACQISNKSDQTNFRPTKEQIIEKLNRGSDALYPDSNRTAQMELVIQGLTNANDNSLRKKMFGGLWYKPPYSDAFETYFGLTVQEAKSTFCWNGDKKTPTFTDPTGVYSIDYLNCQYNSDPFSCKEKPAYVTAQVYRNQLKNVLAKSISQPYVGVAQPTKSCAWDKFEGDDVIETKKLIKKWKSEGRTIAMEVTNGNGVGYCGIAAESSVRVGMTVAIGTYSCQ
;
A
#
# COMPACT_ATOMS: atom_id res chain seq x y z
N MET A 1 40.06 -33.53 25.47
CA MET A 1 40.24 -32.22 26.14
C MET A 1 39.87 -31.15 25.13
N LYS A 2 38.90 -30.24 25.25
CA LYS A 2 38.13 -29.69 26.37
C LYS A 2 36.67 -29.51 25.95
N LYS A 3 35.74 -29.79 26.88
CA LYS A 3 34.32 -29.41 26.86
C LYS A 3 34.15 -27.93 27.23
N THR A 4 33.17 -27.23 26.66
CA THR A 4 32.29 -26.16 27.23
C THR A 4 31.60 -25.43 26.05
N ASN A 5 30.38 -24.90 26.08
CA ASN A 5 29.28 -24.91 27.04
C ASN A 5 27.99 -24.53 26.26
N GLN A 6 26.83 -25.04 26.66
CA GLN A 6 25.51 -24.62 26.21
C GLN A 6 25.20 -23.17 26.63
N LEU A 7 24.39 -22.46 25.85
CA LEU A 7 23.29 -21.66 26.39
C LEU A 7 22.17 -21.47 25.35
N ILE A 8 21.00 -22.00 25.67
CA ILE A 8 19.71 -21.79 24.99
C ILE A 8 19.04 -20.61 25.69
N LEU A 9 18.47 -19.66 24.94
CA LEU A 9 17.58 -18.63 25.49
C LEU A 9 16.27 -18.61 24.70
N THR A 10 15.27 -19.30 25.23
CA THR A 10 13.85 -19.19 24.89
C THR A 10 13.23 -18.06 25.72
N LEU A 11 12.62 -17.07 25.07
CA LEU A 11 11.76 -16.09 25.74
C LEU A 11 10.29 -16.44 25.47
N THR A 12 9.65 -17.01 26.49
CA THR A 12 8.19 -17.09 26.65
C THR A 12 7.70 -15.81 27.32
N VAL A 13 6.74 -15.12 26.72
CA VAL A 13 5.95 -14.08 27.41
C VAL A 13 4.53 -14.61 27.54
N ALA A 14 4.19 -14.99 28.77
CA ALA A 14 2.84 -15.22 29.23
C ALA A 14 2.43 -14.03 30.10
N THR A 15 1.34 -13.36 29.73
CA THR A 15 0.58 -12.52 30.65
C THR A 15 -0.90 -12.78 30.43
N MET A 16 -1.46 -13.54 31.36
CA MET A 16 -2.89 -13.62 31.65
C MET A 16 -3.36 -12.27 32.18
N PHE A 17 -4.58 -11.83 31.84
CA PHE A 17 -5.47 -11.15 32.79
C PHE A 17 -6.94 -11.28 32.35
N THR A 18 -7.65 -12.08 33.16
CA THR A 18 -8.98 -11.86 33.74
C THR A 18 -10.23 -11.66 32.89
N ALA A 19 -11.15 -12.59 33.16
CA ALA A 19 -12.55 -12.65 32.81
C ALA A 19 -13.42 -11.50 33.35
N CYS A 20 -14.40 -11.09 32.55
CA CYS A 20 -15.77 -10.71 32.94
C CYS A 20 -16.67 -11.27 31.80
N GLY A 21 -17.48 -12.30 32.00
CA GLY A 21 -18.74 -12.20 32.74
C GLY A 21 -19.88 -11.88 31.76
N LYS A 22 -20.38 -12.88 31.03
CA LYS A 22 -21.64 -12.76 30.28
C LYS A 22 -22.79 -12.85 31.28
N THR A 23 -23.37 -11.72 31.66
CA THR A 23 -24.68 -11.69 32.31
C THR A 23 -25.76 -11.76 31.24
N SER A 24 -26.41 -12.92 31.17
CA SER A 24 -27.73 -13.13 30.58
C SER A 24 -28.75 -12.22 31.27
N PHE A 25 -29.49 -11.42 30.50
CA PHE A 25 -30.66 -10.74 31.02
C PHE A 25 -31.87 -11.67 30.96
N THR A 26 -32.37 -11.94 32.15
CA THR A 26 -33.58 -12.69 32.47
C THR A 26 -34.81 -11.85 32.11
N GLU A 27 -35.74 -12.52 31.45
CA GLU A 27 -37.14 -12.17 31.28
C GLU A 27 -37.78 -11.86 32.65
N ILE A 28 -38.40 -10.69 32.81
CA ILE A 28 -39.27 -10.40 33.95
C ILE A 28 -40.68 -10.24 33.42
N GLN A 29 -41.48 -11.20 33.87
CA GLN A 29 -42.92 -11.33 33.74
C GLN A 29 -43.68 -10.13 34.30
N GLU A 30 -44.82 -9.87 33.66
CA GLU A 30 -45.94 -9.11 34.18
C GLU A 30 -46.39 -9.66 35.55
N ALA A 31 -46.53 -8.76 36.53
CA ALA A 31 -47.33 -8.96 37.73
C ALA A 31 -48.00 -7.59 37.99
N SER A 32 -49.27 -7.46 37.60
CA SER A 32 -50.45 -7.73 38.40
C SER A 32 -50.92 -6.51 39.19
N LEU A 33 -52.15 -6.11 38.85
CA LEU A 33 -52.99 -5.09 39.45
C LEU A 33 -52.82 -4.92 40.96
N ALA A 34 -52.69 -3.67 41.40
CA ALA A 34 -53.19 -3.22 42.69
C ALA A 34 -54.34 -2.23 42.46
N LYS A 35 -55.53 -2.72 42.81
CA LYS A 35 -56.83 -2.06 42.84
C LYS A 35 -56.80 -0.90 43.86
N ALA A 36 -57.13 0.30 43.42
CA ALA A 36 -57.54 1.39 44.31
C ALA A 36 -58.98 1.79 43.96
N GLU A 37 -59.91 1.37 44.82
CA GLU A 37 -61.30 1.82 44.83
C GLU A 37 -61.39 3.21 45.47
N VAL A 38 -62.02 4.18 44.79
CA VAL A 38 -62.55 5.44 45.35
C VAL A 38 -63.86 5.77 44.59
N PRO A 39 -64.90 6.29 45.27
CA PRO A 39 -66.30 5.97 44.97
C PRO A 39 -66.94 6.86 43.90
N ALA A 40 -68.07 6.37 43.41
CA ALA A 40 -68.91 7.00 42.40
C ALA A 40 -69.51 8.34 42.87
N GLU A 41 -69.39 9.37 42.04
CA GLU A 41 -70.31 10.52 42.07
C GLU A 41 -70.56 11.05 40.64
N VAL A 42 -71.80 10.81 40.19
CA VAL A 42 -72.71 11.66 39.39
C VAL A 42 -72.20 12.38 38.12
N VAL A 43 -72.57 11.76 36.98
CA VAL A 43 -73.12 12.28 35.70
C VAL A 43 -72.93 13.77 35.31
N ASP A 44 -72.27 13.98 34.16
CA ASP A 44 -72.69 14.91 33.08
C ASP A 44 -72.23 14.34 31.72
N PRO A 45 -73.02 14.40 30.63
CA PRO A 45 -72.63 13.84 29.33
C PRO A 45 -71.78 14.84 28.53
N VAL A 46 -70.45 14.74 28.64
CA VAL A 46 -69.55 15.48 27.74
C VAL A 46 -68.93 14.52 26.73
N ASN A 47 -69.38 14.68 25.48
CA ASN A 47 -68.70 14.48 24.20
C ASN A 47 -67.47 13.53 24.19
N PRO A 48 -67.43 12.44 23.40
CA PRO A 48 -66.25 11.59 23.31
C PRO A 48 -65.05 12.41 22.80
N VAL A 49 -64.02 12.56 23.64
CA VAL A 49 -62.71 13.07 23.23
C VAL A 49 -62.15 12.08 22.21
N ILE A 50 -62.12 12.48 20.94
CA ILE A 50 -61.34 11.80 19.91
C ILE A 50 -59.88 12.01 20.31
N VAL A 51 -59.25 10.98 20.88
CA VAL A 51 -57.80 10.94 21.08
C VAL A 51 -57.21 10.62 19.71
N ASP A 52 -56.61 11.62 19.07
CA ASP A 52 -55.87 11.40 17.82
C ASP A 52 -54.88 10.24 18.01
N PRO A 53 -54.74 9.32 17.04
CA PRO A 53 -53.80 8.22 17.14
C PRO A 53 -52.40 8.78 17.36
N VAL A 54 -51.76 8.35 18.45
CA VAL A 54 -50.37 8.69 18.76
C VAL A 54 -49.50 8.15 17.63
N VAL A 55 -49.07 9.03 16.73
CA VAL A 55 -48.07 8.70 15.70
C VAL A 55 -46.77 8.41 16.43
N LEU A 56 -46.39 7.13 16.48
CA LEU A 56 -45.10 6.71 17.04
C LEU A 56 -43.97 7.26 16.15
N PRO A 57 -42.94 7.90 16.72
CA PRO A 57 -41.80 8.35 15.96
C PRO A 57 -41.11 7.15 15.30
N SER A 58 -40.65 7.33 14.06
CA SER A 58 -40.05 6.27 13.27
C SER A 58 -38.61 6.63 12.90
N PHE A 59 -37.71 5.66 13.01
CA PHE A 59 -36.33 5.84 12.60
C PHE A 59 -35.72 4.57 12.02
N LYS A 60 -34.67 4.78 11.22
CA LYS A 60 -33.84 3.74 10.63
C LYS A 60 -32.38 4.01 10.92
N LEU A 61 -31.69 2.99 11.43
CA LEU A 61 -30.24 2.93 11.51
C LEU A 61 -29.70 2.06 10.37
N SER A 62 -28.68 2.53 9.69
CA SER A 62 -27.95 1.76 8.69
C SER A 62 -26.45 1.99 8.83
N ASN A 63 -25.65 0.98 8.49
CA ASN A 63 -24.20 1.06 8.49
C ASN A 63 -23.63 0.30 7.28
N GLY A 64 -22.35 0.52 7.01
CA GLY A 64 -21.66 -0.18 5.94
C GLY A 64 -20.18 0.17 5.85
N ALA A 65 -19.49 -0.52 4.95
CA ALA A 65 -18.12 -0.18 4.57
C ALA A 65 -18.12 0.95 3.54
N CYS A 66 -17.09 1.78 3.58
CA CYS A 66 -16.80 2.75 2.55
C CYS A 66 -16.08 2.07 1.36
N ASN A 67 -16.38 2.53 0.15
CA ASN A 67 -15.67 2.14 -1.06
C ASN A 67 -14.25 2.70 -1.03
N GLN A 68 -13.29 1.93 -1.55
CA GLN A 68 -11.88 2.27 -1.54
C GLN A 68 -11.52 3.54 -2.32
N ASP A 69 -12.39 3.97 -3.24
CA ASP A 69 -12.24 5.13 -4.11
C ASP A 69 -12.90 6.40 -3.55
N SER A 70 -13.30 6.40 -2.28
CA SER A 70 -14.01 7.51 -1.62
C SER A 70 -15.36 7.89 -2.28
N SER A 71 -15.94 7.00 -3.10
CA SER A 71 -17.22 7.25 -3.78
C SER A 71 -18.45 7.09 -2.87
N THR A 72 -18.29 6.51 -1.68
CA THR A 72 -19.41 6.28 -0.76
C THR A 72 -19.91 7.58 -0.16
N LYS A 73 -21.13 7.97 -0.56
CA LYS A 73 -21.87 9.08 0.04
C LYS A 73 -22.66 8.58 1.26
N VAL A 74 -22.36 9.12 2.44
CA VAL A 74 -23.09 8.86 3.69
C VAL A 74 -24.32 9.77 3.79
N LEU A 75 -24.15 11.05 3.43
CA LEU A 75 -25.18 12.06 3.28
C LEU A 75 -24.90 12.92 2.05
N SER A 76 -25.82 13.79 1.65
CA SER A 76 -25.61 14.70 0.51
C SER A 76 -24.36 15.59 0.66
N CYS A 77 -23.99 15.96 1.89
CA CYS A 77 -22.80 16.75 2.20
C CYS A 77 -21.65 15.98 2.85
N MET A 78 -21.74 14.66 2.98
CA MET A 78 -20.67 13.85 3.59
C MET A 78 -20.42 12.59 2.77
N SER A 79 -19.19 12.46 2.27
CA SER A 79 -18.67 11.24 1.67
C SER A 79 -17.56 10.68 2.56
N CYS A 80 -17.34 9.36 2.50
CA CYS A 80 -16.18 8.77 3.15
C CYS A 80 -14.91 9.28 2.45
N ASP A 81 -14.03 9.96 3.20
CA ASP A 81 -12.72 10.36 2.70
C ASP A 81 -11.70 9.29 3.12
N ILE A 82 -11.26 8.49 2.15
CA ILE A 82 -10.24 7.46 2.38
C ILE A 82 -8.90 7.98 1.84
N PRO A 83 -7.92 8.28 2.71
CA PRO A 83 -6.61 8.70 2.24
C PRO A 83 -5.98 7.58 1.40
N ALA A 84 -5.69 7.89 0.15
CA ALA A 84 -5.06 6.96 -0.78
C ALA A 84 -3.53 7.02 -0.63
N THR A 85 -2.88 5.86 -0.55
CA THR A 85 -1.42 5.79 -0.70
C THR A 85 -1.07 5.79 -2.19
N PRO A 86 -0.03 6.54 -2.61
CA PRO A 86 0.50 6.40 -3.95
C PRO A 86 0.91 4.94 -4.17
N PRO A 87 0.59 4.37 -5.34
CA PRO A 87 0.87 2.96 -5.59
C PRO A 87 2.38 2.70 -5.56
N VAL A 88 2.80 1.76 -4.71
CA VAL A 88 4.20 1.34 -4.66
C VAL A 88 4.46 0.33 -5.76
N ARG A 89 5.39 0.64 -6.66
CA ARG A 89 5.89 -0.28 -7.67
C ARG A 89 6.53 -1.49 -6.99
N GLN A 90 6.02 -2.70 -7.28
CA GLN A 90 6.63 -3.94 -6.82
C GLN A 90 7.70 -4.41 -7.81
N LEU A 91 8.95 -4.10 -7.50
CA LEU A 91 10.12 -4.61 -8.23
C LEU A 91 10.46 -6.02 -7.75
N SER A 92 10.98 -6.86 -8.65
CA SER A 92 11.59 -8.14 -8.29
C SER A 92 12.80 -7.92 -7.41
N VAL A 93 13.21 -8.95 -6.66
CA VAL A 93 14.43 -8.91 -5.85
C VAL A 93 15.66 -8.57 -6.71
N LYS A 94 15.73 -9.12 -7.93
CA LYS A 94 16.80 -8.84 -8.89
C LYS A 94 16.74 -7.39 -9.40
N ALA A 95 15.57 -6.88 -9.75
CA ALA A 95 15.42 -5.49 -10.18
C ALA A 95 15.78 -4.52 -9.06
N GLN A 96 15.33 -4.77 -7.83
CA GLN A 96 15.65 -3.96 -6.67
C GLN A 96 17.15 -3.96 -6.37
N ALA A 97 17.80 -5.14 -6.41
CA ALA A 97 19.26 -5.24 -6.25
C ALA A 97 20.03 -4.46 -7.32
N LEU A 98 19.53 -4.43 -8.57
CA LEU A 98 20.12 -3.63 -9.64
C LEU A 98 19.94 -2.12 -9.38
N VAL A 99 18.74 -1.69 -8.96
CA VAL A 99 18.47 -0.30 -8.57
C VAL A 99 19.45 0.15 -7.49
N ASP A 100 19.60 -0.63 -6.43
CA ASP A 100 20.44 -0.29 -5.27
C ASP A 100 21.93 -0.29 -5.64
N SER A 101 22.37 -1.30 -6.40
CA SER A 101 23.74 -1.37 -6.90
C SER A 101 24.07 -0.17 -7.77
N MET A 102 23.19 0.20 -8.71
CA MET A 102 23.44 1.29 -9.65
C MET A 102 23.32 2.66 -9.01
N TYR A 103 22.38 2.87 -8.07
CA TYR A 103 22.29 4.13 -7.33
C TYR A 103 23.62 4.48 -6.66
N LEU A 104 24.26 3.50 -6.03
CA LEU A 104 25.56 3.68 -5.39
C LEU A 104 26.72 3.67 -6.39
N ALA A 105 26.68 2.82 -7.42
CA ALA A 105 27.74 2.72 -8.43
C ALA A 105 27.84 3.97 -9.30
N CYS A 106 26.73 4.62 -9.62
CA CYS A 106 26.74 5.87 -10.38
C CYS A 106 27.45 7.01 -9.62
N GLN A 107 27.59 6.93 -8.30
CA GLN A 107 28.36 7.91 -7.50
C GLN A 107 29.88 7.74 -7.65
N ILE A 108 30.35 6.61 -8.17
CA ILE A 108 31.76 6.37 -8.43
C ILE A 108 32.16 7.09 -9.72
N SER A 109 32.98 8.12 -9.58
CA SER A 109 33.59 8.82 -10.70
C SER A 109 34.53 7.89 -11.48
N ASN A 110 34.43 7.94 -12.80
CA ASN A 110 35.31 7.26 -13.72
C ASN A 110 35.81 8.23 -14.79
N LYS A 111 37.10 8.16 -15.15
CA LYS A 111 37.68 9.02 -16.19
C LYS A 111 37.08 8.79 -17.58
N SER A 112 36.48 7.62 -17.81
CA SER A 112 35.75 7.27 -19.04
C SER A 112 34.27 7.66 -18.98
N ASP A 113 33.79 8.29 -17.91
CA ASP A 113 32.41 8.76 -17.85
C ASP A 113 32.18 9.86 -18.92
N GLN A 114 31.19 9.67 -19.79
CA GLN A 114 30.84 10.66 -20.82
C GLN A 114 30.25 11.94 -20.22
N THR A 115 29.59 11.83 -19.07
CA THR A 115 28.99 12.95 -18.33
C THR A 115 29.18 12.75 -16.81
N ASN A 116 29.22 13.86 -16.06
CA ASN A 116 29.22 13.83 -14.58
C ASN A 116 27.81 13.67 -13.99
N PHE A 117 26.84 13.16 -14.77
CA PHE A 117 25.48 12.97 -14.30
C PHE A 117 25.43 11.93 -13.17
N ARG A 118 24.59 12.19 -12.16
CA ARG A 118 24.39 11.32 -10.99
C ARG A 118 22.87 11.13 -10.80
N PRO A 119 22.29 10.00 -11.23
CA PRO A 119 20.87 9.76 -11.08
C PRO A 119 20.47 9.71 -9.61
N THR A 120 19.27 10.21 -9.33
CA THR A 120 18.55 9.86 -8.11
C THR A 120 18.11 8.39 -8.16
N LYS A 121 17.85 7.79 -6.99
CA LYS A 121 17.32 6.42 -6.92
C LYS A 121 16.00 6.29 -7.69
N GLU A 122 15.15 7.32 -7.63
CA GLU A 122 13.88 7.36 -8.35
C GLU A 122 14.07 7.34 -9.87
N GLN A 123 15.04 8.08 -10.42
CA GLN A 123 15.34 8.03 -11.86
C GLN A 123 15.80 6.64 -12.33
N ILE A 124 16.46 5.86 -11.46
CA ILE A 124 16.82 4.47 -11.77
C ILE A 124 15.59 3.57 -11.69
N ILE A 125 14.73 3.77 -10.69
CA ILE A 125 13.45 3.06 -10.57
C ILE A 125 12.57 3.32 -11.79
N GLU A 126 12.50 4.55 -12.30
CA GLU A 126 11.75 4.88 -13.51
C GLU A 126 12.21 4.07 -14.72
N LYS A 127 13.52 3.82 -14.87
CA LYS A 127 14.06 2.96 -15.95
C LYS A 127 13.66 1.50 -15.78
N LEU A 128 13.48 1.04 -14.54
CA LEU A 128 13.13 -0.33 -14.19
C LEU A 128 11.67 -0.46 -13.73
N ASN A 129 10.79 0.47 -14.08
CA ASN A 129 9.45 0.55 -13.49
C ASN A 129 8.55 -0.66 -13.81
N ARG A 130 8.92 -1.45 -14.83
CA ARG A 130 8.29 -2.74 -15.18
C ARG A 130 9.09 -3.97 -14.72
N GLY A 131 10.12 -3.81 -13.89
CA GLY A 131 10.99 -4.86 -13.42
C GLY A 131 10.37 -5.74 -12.33
N SER A 132 9.20 -6.33 -12.58
CA SER A 132 8.53 -7.26 -11.65
C SER A 132 9.02 -8.69 -11.81
N ASP A 133 8.66 -9.59 -10.89
CA ASP A 133 9.02 -11.02 -10.96
C ASP A 133 8.54 -11.70 -12.24
N ALA A 134 7.44 -11.22 -12.84
CA ALA A 134 6.92 -11.76 -14.09
C ALA A 134 7.81 -11.41 -15.31
N LEU A 135 8.48 -10.26 -15.30
CA LEU A 135 9.27 -9.78 -16.44
C LEU A 135 10.77 -9.94 -16.24
N TYR A 136 11.24 -9.92 -14.99
CA TYR A 136 12.64 -10.06 -14.62
C TYR A 136 12.78 -10.78 -13.27
N PRO A 137 12.47 -12.09 -13.23
CA PRO A 137 12.45 -12.88 -12.01
C PRO A 137 13.84 -12.94 -11.36
N ASP A 138 13.82 -13.10 -10.04
CA ASP A 138 15.02 -13.50 -9.33
C ASP A 138 15.52 -14.88 -9.78
N SER A 139 16.80 -15.13 -9.58
CA SER A 139 17.46 -16.38 -9.93
C SER A 139 18.41 -16.81 -8.82
N ASN A 140 18.64 -18.12 -8.71
CA ASN A 140 19.58 -18.67 -7.74
C ASN A 140 20.95 -17.99 -7.88
N ARG A 141 21.45 -17.48 -6.76
CA ARG A 141 22.74 -16.81 -6.66
C ARG A 141 23.79 -17.82 -6.22
N THR A 142 24.93 -17.83 -6.90
CA THR A 142 26.14 -18.48 -6.37
C THR A 142 26.68 -17.66 -5.20
N ALA A 143 27.51 -18.27 -4.35
CA ALA A 143 28.16 -17.54 -3.24
C ALA A 143 28.93 -16.31 -3.74
N GLN A 144 29.58 -16.39 -4.90
CA GLN A 144 30.28 -15.26 -5.50
C GLN A 144 29.32 -14.15 -5.96
N MET A 145 28.16 -14.51 -6.53
CA MET A 145 27.12 -13.53 -6.88
C MET A 145 26.59 -12.82 -5.65
N GLU A 146 26.30 -13.56 -4.58
CA GLU A 146 25.80 -12.99 -3.34
C GLU A 146 26.80 -12.01 -2.72
N LEU A 147 28.09 -12.39 -2.64
CA LEU A 147 29.15 -11.51 -2.15
C LEU A 147 29.28 -10.23 -3.00
N VAL A 148 29.20 -10.36 -4.32
CA VAL A 148 29.26 -9.20 -5.22
C VAL A 148 28.05 -8.30 -5.02
N ILE A 149 26.83 -8.84 -4.99
CA ILE A 149 25.61 -8.05 -4.80
C ILE A 149 25.62 -7.34 -3.44
N GLN A 150 25.96 -8.04 -2.35
CA GLN A 150 26.08 -7.44 -1.02
C GLN A 150 27.14 -6.33 -0.98
N GLY A 151 28.30 -6.55 -1.59
CA GLY A 151 29.34 -5.53 -1.68
C GLY A 151 28.93 -4.32 -2.52
N LEU A 152 28.13 -4.52 -3.57
CA LEU A 152 27.64 -3.44 -4.42
C LEU A 152 26.53 -2.62 -3.75
N THR A 153 25.67 -3.23 -2.94
CA THR A 153 24.57 -2.57 -2.23
C THR A 153 24.96 -2.01 -0.85
N ASN A 154 26.15 -2.31 -0.34
CA ASN A 154 26.63 -1.78 0.94
C ASN A 154 26.98 -0.29 0.84
N ALA A 155 26.15 0.58 1.42
CA ALA A 155 26.38 2.03 1.43
C ALA A 155 27.66 2.47 2.18
N ASN A 156 28.12 1.67 3.16
CA ASN A 156 29.26 2.02 4.02
C ASN A 156 30.61 1.62 3.43
N ASP A 157 30.65 0.74 2.42
CA ASP A 157 31.89 0.34 1.74
C ASP A 157 31.76 0.50 0.23
N ASN A 158 32.60 1.36 -0.35
CA ASN A 158 32.68 1.59 -1.80
C ASN A 158 33.83 0.87 -2.50
N SER A 159 34.58 0.02 -1.79
CA SER A 159 35.77 -0.66 -2.31
C SER A 159 35.48 -1.50 -3.55
N LEU A 160 34.46 -2.36 -3.49
CA LEU A 160 34.04 -3.19 -4.62
C LEU A 160 33.50 -2.33 -5.76
N ARG A 161 32.68 -1.31 -5.45
CA ARG A 161 32.17 -0.38 -6.45
C ARG A 161 33.29 0.37 -7.16
N LYS A 162 34.36 0.78 -6.48
CA LYS A 162 35.53 1.41 -7.12
C LYS A 162 36.27 0.44 -8.03
N LYS A 163 36.47 -0.82 -7.60
CA LYS A 163 37.12 -1.85 -8.42
C LYS A 163 36.33 -2.18 -9.68
N MET A 164 35.01 -2.31 -9.53
CA MET A 164 34.12 -2.66 -10.63
C MET A 164 33.84 -1.47 -11.53
N PHE A 165 33.59 -0.29 -10.96
CA PHE A 165 33.02 0.85 -11.68
C PHE A 165 33.96 2.05 -11.90
N GLY A 166 35.14 2.07 -11.28
CA GLY A 166 36.07 3.21 -11.32
C GLY A 166 37.22 3.12 -12.32
N GLY A 167 37.42 1.98 -12.99
CA GLY A 167 38.57 1.71 -13.88
C GLY A 167 38.28 1.78 -15.38
N LEU A 168 39.31 1.61 -16.21
CA LEU A 168 39.17 1.47 -17.67
C LEU A 168 38.48 0.14 -18.01
N TRP A 169 37.50 0.20 -18.91
CA TRP A 169 36.50 -0.85 -19.11
C TRP A 169 36.93 -1.90 -20.12
N TYR A 170 37.68 -2.89 -19.66
CA TYR A 170 37.79 -4.18 -20.34
C TYR A 170 37.83 -5.26 -19.26
N LYS A 171 36.62 -5.73 -18.87
CA LYS A 171 36.37 -6.74 -17.83
C LYS A 171 36.97 -6.42 -16.45
N PRO A 172 36.29 -5.58 -15.65
CA PRO A 172 36.78 -5.27 -14.31
C PRO A 172 36.75 -6.51 -13.39
N PRO A 173 37.55 -6.52 -12.31
CA PRO A 173 37.55 -7.63 -11.36
C PRO A 173 36.15 -7.93 -10.83
N TYR A 174 35.83 -9.22 -10.69
CA TYR A 174 34.54 -9.72 -10.19
C TYR A 174 33.33 -9.42 -11.09
N SER A 175 33.54 -8.91 -12.31
CA SER A 175 32.43 -8.58 -13.22
C SER A 175 31.60 -9.79 -13.59
N ASP A 176 32.19 -10.96 -13.83
CA ASP A 176 31.48 -12.18 -14.25
C ASP A 176 30.25 -12.49 -13.38
N ALA A 177 30.37 -12.34 -12.05
CA ALA A 177 29.26 -12.61 -11.13
C ALA A 177 28.14 -11.56 -11.23
N PHE A 178 28.49 -10.29 -11.42
CA PHE A 178 27.52 -9.23 -11.71
C PHE A 178 26.86 -9.45 -13.07
N GLU A 179 27.66 -9.68 -14.11
CA GLU A 179 27.22 -9.77 -15.50
C GLU A 179 26.32 -10.98 -15.72
N THR A 180 26.66 -12.13 -15.14
CA THR A 180 25.87 -13.35 -15.28
C THR A 180 24.59 -13.34 -14.44
N TYR A 181 24.56 -12.60 -13.32
CA TYR A 181 23.34 -12.47 -12.50
C TYR A 181 22.34 -11.47 -13.10
N PHE A 182 22.82 -10.31 -13.54
CA PHE A 182 21.95 -9.25 -14.09
C PHE A 182 21.73 -9.39 -15.60
N GLY A 183 22.56 -10.12 -16.34
CA GLY A 183 22.49 -10.17 -17.81
C GLY A 183 22.93 -8.86 -18.47
N LEU A 184 23.86 -8.15 -17.84
CA LEU A 184 24.32 -6.83 -18.28
C LEU A 184 25.81 -6.63 -17.99
N THR A 185 26.59 -6.13 -18.94
CA THR A 185 27.99 -5.80 -18.66
C THR A 185 28.11 -4.58 -17.74
N VAL A 186 29.23 -4.43 -17.04
CA VAL A 186 29.42 -3.27 -16.16
C VAL A 186 29.43 -1.94 -16.93
N GLN A 187 29.94 -1.98 -18.17
CA GLN A 187 29.89 -0.85 -19.10
C GLN A 187 28.44 -0.51 -19.49
N GLU A 188 27.66 -1.51 -19.92
CA GLU A 188 26.25 -1.32 -20.28
C GLU A 188 25.42 -0.84 -19.07
N ALA A 189 25.77 -1.27 -17.86
CA ALA A 189 25.14 -0.79 -16.64
C ALA A 189 25.40 0.71 -16.42
N LYS A 190 26.66 1.16 -16.50
CA LYS A 190 27.00 2.59 -16.38
C LYS A 190 26.38 3.41 -17.51
N SER A 191 26.40 2.90 -18.73
CA SER A 191 25.83 3.60 -19.88
C SER A 191 24.30 3.77 -19.75
N THR A 192 23.58 2.71 -19.38
CA THR A 192 22.11 2.73 -19.27
C THR A 192 21.61 3.54 -18.07
N PHE A 193 22.26 3.39 -16.91
CA PHE A 193 21.74 3.95 -15.66
C PHE A 193 22.42 5.26 -15.24
N CYS A 194 23.69 5.48 -15.58
CA CYS A 194 24.45 6.65 -15.12
C CYS A 194 24.65 7.70 -16.22
N TRP A 195 25.09 7.33 -17.43
CA TRP A 195 25.41 8.32 -18.48
C TRP A 195 24.16 8.82 -19.22
N ASN A 196 23.22 7.94 -19.52
CA ASN A 196 21.93 8.30 -20.12
C ASN A 196 20.85 8.57 -19.08
N GLY A 197 21.22 9.00 -17.87
CA GLY A 197 20.26 9.23 -16.79
C GLY A 197 19.39 10.47 -16.98
N ASP A 198 19.83 11.41 -17.82
CA ASP A 198 19.07 12.59 -18.29
C ASP A 198 18.11 12.27 -19.45
N LYS A 199 18.43 11.24 -20.24
CA LYS A 199 17.60 10.76 -21.36
C LYS A 199 16.59 9.73 -20.86
N LYS A 200 15.30 10.02 -21.10
CA LYS A 200 14.15 9.14 -20.82
C LYS A 200 14.11 7.85 -21.65
N THR A 201 15.19 7.48 -22.35
CA THR A 201 15.30 6.24 -23.12
C THR A 201 16.05 5.17 -22.33
N PRO A 202 15.37 4.34 -21.51
CA PRO A 202 15.90 3.10 -20.98
C PRO A 202 16.08 2.10 -22.14
N THR A 203 17.22 2.18 -22.80
CA THR A 203 17.72 1.14 -23.70
C THR A 203 19.16 0.84 -23.33
N PHE A 204 19.65 -0.35 -23.72
CA PHE A 204 21.09 -0.55 -23.68
C PHE A 204 21.76 0.41 -24.65
N THR A 205 22.71 1.17 -24.11
CA THR A 205 23.58 2.01 -24.92
C THR A 205 24.89 1.25 -25.07
N ASP A 206 25.36 1.13 -26.31
CA ASP A 206 26.53 0.32 -26.69
C ASP A 206 26.38 -1.17 -26.32
N PRO A 207 25.41 -1.90 -26.92
CA PRO A 207 25.19 -3.29 -26.59
C PRO A 207 26.37 -4.17 -27.04
N THR A 208 27.14 -4.67 -26.08
CA THR A 208 28.29 -5.59 -26.29
C THR A 208 27.90 -7.06 -26.15
N GLY A 209 26.78 -7.33 -25.49
CA GLY A 209 26.40 -8.69 -25.08
C GLY A 209 27.18 -9.17 -23.85
N VAL A 210 26.76 -10.30 -23.28
CA VAL A 210 27.37 -10.89 -22.08
C VAL A 210 27.98 -12.23 -22.46
N TYR A 211 29.31 -12.27 -22.55
CA TYR A 211 30.08 -13.42 -23.01
C TYR A 211 31.30 -13.66 -22.13
N SER A 212 31.70 -14.93 -21.99
CA SER A 212 32.93 -15.24 -21.27
C SER A 212 34.15 -14.86 -22.11
N ILE A 213 35.27 -14.53 -21.45
CA ILE A 213 36.55 -14.28 -22.15
C ILE A 213 36.95 -15.49 -22.98
N ASP A 214 36.78 -16.70 -22.46
CA ASP A 214 37.19 -17.91 -23.16
C ASP A 214 36.39 -18.10 -24.46
N TYR A 215 35.10 -17.78 -24.43
CA TYR A 215 34.26 -17.79 -25.62
C TYR A 215 34.68 -16.71 -26.62
N LEU A 216 34.88 -15.46 -26.17
CA LEU A 216 35.34 -14.38 -27.05
C LEU A 216 36.71 -14.69 -27.66
N ASN A 217 37.66 -15.18 -26.87
CA ASN A 217 38.98 -15.60 -27.34
C ASN A 217 38.88 -16.73 -28.37
N CYS A 218 37.99 -17.70 -28.17
CA CYS A 218 37.73 -18.74 -29.16
C CYS A 218 37.16 -18.15 -30.46
N GLN A 219 36.15 -17.28 -30.36
CA GLN A 219 35.51 -16.65 -31.52
C GLN A 219 36.50 -15.83 -32.36
N TYR A 220 37.48 -15.17 -31.72
CA TYR A 220 38.47 -14.35 -32.44
C TYR A 220 39.67 -15.14 -32.97
N ASN A 221 40.03 -16.28 -32.38
CA ASN A 221 41.29 -16.99 -32.70
C ASN A 221 41.09 -18.39 -33.30
N SER A 222 39.87 -18.91 -33.34
CA SER A 222 39.54 -20.26 -33.79
C SER A 222 38.33 -20.26 -34.74
N ASP A 223 37.92 -21.43 -35.25
CA ASP A 223 36.67 -21.58 -36.00
C ASP A 223 35.46 -21.21 -35.11
N PRO A 224 34.72 -20.12 -35.43
CA PRO A 224 33.57 -19.62 -34.66
C PRO A 224 32.50 -20.67 -34.35
N PHE A 225 32.33 -21.67 -35.23
CA PHE A 225 31.30 -22.69 -35.09
C PHE A 225 31.65 -23.76 -34.05
N SER A 226 32.91 -23.82 -33.60
CA SER A 226 33.38 -24.78 -32.59
C SER A 226 33.32 -24.24 -31.16
N CYS A 227 33.10 -22.94 -30.98
CA CYS A 227 33.17 -22.27 -29.69
C CYS A 227 31.91 -22.50 -28.86
N LYS A 228 32.09 -23.11 -27.66
CA LYS A 228 31.01 -23.34 -26.70
C LYS A 228 31.07 -22.34 -25.56
N GLU A 229 29.97 -21.64 -25.33
CA GLU A 229 29.85 -20.70 -24.22
C GLU A 229 29.54 -21.45 -22.91
N LYS A 230 30.02 -20.89 -21.79
CA LYS A 230 29.77 -21.43 -20.45
C LYS A 230 28.27 -21.33 -20.12
N PRO A 231 27.67 -22.34 -19.46
CA PRO A 231 26.23 -22.33 -19.16
C PRO A 231 25.75 -21.07 -18.44
N ALA A 232 26.54 -20.53 -17.50
CA ALA A 232 26.20 -19.30 -16.78
C ALA A 232 26.02 -18.09 -17.71
N TYR A 233 26.83 -17.98 -18.76
CA TYR A 233 26.74 -16.90 -19.75
C TYR A 233 25.59 -17.15 -20.75
N VAL A 234 25.29 -18.41 -21.10
CA VAL A 234 24.08 -18.76 -21.86
C VAL A 234 22.82 -18.34 -21.08
N THR A 235 22.75 -18.63 -19.78
CA THR A 235 21.65 -18.19 -18.92
C THR A 235 21.62 -16.66 -18.76
N ALA A 236 22.78 -16.01 -18.65
CA ALA A 236 22.86 -14.54 -18.59
C ALA A 236 22.23 -13.86 -19.81
N GLN A 237 22.31 -14.47 -20.99
CA GLN A 237 21.64 -13.95 -22.20
C GLN A 237 20.11 -14.00 -22.09
N VAL A 238 19.54 -14.97 -21.35
CA VAL A 238 18.10 -14.98 -21.02
C VAL A 238 17.75 -13.80 -20.14
N TYR A 239 18.53 -13.57 -19.07
CA TYR A 239 18.34 -12.42 -18.16
C TYR A 239 18.52 -11.09 -18.87
N ARG A 240 19.44 -11.03 -19.84
CA ARG A 240 19.63 -9.88 -20.71
C ARG A 240 18.37 -9.55 -21.50
N ASN A 241 17.74 -10.56 -22.12
CA ASN A 241 16.52 -10.36 -22.89
C ASN A 241 15.33 -9.94 -22.00
N GLN A 242 15.24 -10.51 -20.80
CA GLN A 242 14.28 -10.07 -19.78
C GLN A 242 14.49 -8.59 -19.42
N LEU A 243 15.73 -8.18 -19.14
CA LEU A 243 16.07 -6.80 -18.83
C LEU A 243 15.78 -5.85 -20.00
N LYS A 244 16.10 -6.23 -21.25
CA LYS A 244 15.71 -5.46 -22.45
C LYS A 244 14.20 -5.25 -22.51
N ASN A 245 13.42 -6.30 -22.26
CA ASN A 245 11.96 -6.24 -22.25
C ASN A 245 11.44 -5.32 -21.15
N VAL A 246 12.02 -5.38 -19.94
CA VAL A 246 11.69 -4.47 -18.83
C VAL A 246 11.97 -3.01 -19.21
N LEU A 247 13.18 -2.74 -19.71
CA LEU A 247 13.59 -1.39 -20.11
C LEU A 247 12.66 -0.85 -21.20
N ALA A 248 12.37 -1.63 -22.24
CA ALA A 248 11.45 -1.24 -23.32
C ALA A 248 10.01 -1.01 -22.82
N LYS A 249 9.46 -1.91 -21.98
CA LYS A 249 8.12 -1.77 -21.41
C LYS A 249 8.00 -0.60 -20.44
N SER A 250 9.10 -0.23 -19.77
CA SER A 250 9.13 0.94 -18.88
C SER A 250 8.91 2.26 -19.65
N ILE A 251 9.13 2.27 -20.98
CA ILE A 251 8.80 3.37 -21.89
C ILE A 251 7.37 3.25 -22.44
N SER A 252 7.07 2.10 -23.05
CA SER A 252 5.84 1.94 -23.84
C SER A 252 4.60 1.71 -22.98
N GLN A 253 4.79 1.20 -21.76
CA GLN A 253 3.73 0.85 -20.83
C GLN A 253 4.22 1.13 -19.39
N PRO A 254 4.52 2.39 -19.03
CA PRO A 254 5.01 2.72 -17.70
C PRO A 254 4.03 2.21 -16.64
N TYR A 255 4.55 1.78 -15.50
CA TYR A 255 3.70 1.34 -14.41
C TYR A 255 2.79 2.49 -13.95
N VAL A 256 1.49 2.33 -14.19
CA VAL A 256 0.43 3.14 -13.59
C VAL A 256 -0.20 2.27 -12.52
N GLY A 257 0.21 2.48 -11.28
CA GLY A 257 -0.38 1.73 -10.19
C GLY A 257 -1.77 2.25 -9.85
N VAL A 258 -2.58 1.37 -9.24
CA VAL A 258 -3.85 1.77 -8.65
C VAL A 258 -3.57 2.19 -7.22
N ALA A 259 -3.92 3.43 -6.87
CA ALA A 259 -3.76 3.92 -5.50
C ALA A 259 -4.45 2.95 -4.54
N GLN A 260 -3.72 2.51 -3.51
CA GLN A 260 -4.26 1.56 -2.54
C GLN A 260 -4.79 2.36 -1.34
N PRO A 261 -5.98 2.03 -0.80
CA PRO A 261 -6.50 2.68 0.38
C PRO A 261 -5.56 2.44 1.57
N THR A 262 -5.26 3.48 2.34
CA THR A 262 -4.40 3.35 3.54
C THR A 262 -5.14 2.80 4.76
N LYS A 263 -6.47 2.89 4.75
CA LYS A 263 -7.33 2.57 5.90
C LYS A 263 -8.62 1.93 5.44
N SER A 264 -9.20 1.10 6.30
CA SER A 264 -10.57 0.63 6.13
C SER A 264 -11.51 1.59 6.82
N CYS A 265 -12.48 2.14 6.11
CA CYS A 265 -13.45 3.08 6.68
C CYS A 265 -14.84 2.45 6.70
N ALA A 266 -15.59 2.72 7.77
CA ALA A 266 -16.98 2.34 7.93
C ALA A 266 -17.83 3.59 8.23
N TRP A 267 -19.09 3.55 7.83
CA TRP A 267 -20.04 4.63 8.03
C TRP A 267 -21.26 4.15 8.82
N ASP A 268 -21.83 5.07 9.59
CA ASP A 268 -23.09 4.92 10.31
C ASP A 268 -24.03 6.05 9.88
N LYS A 269 -25.30 5.73 9.63
CA LYS A 269 -26.36 6.68 9.26
C LYS A 269 -27.62 6.40 10.08
N PHE A 270 -28.24 7.48 10.56
CA PHE A 270 -29.58 7.48 11.13
C PHE A 270 -30.48 8.34 10.25
N GLU A 271 -31.72 7.93 10.07
CA GLU A 271 -32.75 8.68 9.34
C GLU A 271 -34.11 8.50 10.03
N GLY A 272 -34.77 9.61 10.39
CA GLY A 272 -36.05 9.55 11.08
C GLY A 272 -36.51 10.89 11.63
N ASP A 273 -37.65 10.88 12.32
CA ASP A 273 -38.24 12.06 12.99
C ASP A 273 -38.15 12.01 14.52
N ASP A 274 -37.51 10.97 15.08
CA ASP A 274 -37.25 10.84 16.51
C ASP A 274 -36.18 11.83 17.00
N VAL A 275 -36.65 12.97 17.52
CA VAL A 275 -35.82 14.04 18.06
C VAL A 275 -34.96 13.58 19.25
N ILE A 276 -35.48 12.68 20.08
CA ILE A 276 -34.79 12.24 21.31
C ILE A 276 -33.62 11.36 20.93
N GLU A 277 -33.85 10.33 20.10
CA GLU A 277 -32.79 9.43 19.64
C GLU A 277 -31.78 10.15 18.75
N THR A 278 -32.21 11.07 17.89
CA THR A 278 -31.28 11.90 17.08
C THR A 278 -30.31 12.66 17.96
N LYS A 279 -30.80 13.37 18.99
CA LYS A 279 -29.95 14.14 19.92
C LYS A 279 -29.01 13.23 20.71
N LYS A 280 -29.49 12.07 21.14
CA LYS A 280 -28.68 11.07 21.84
C LYS A 280 -27.55 10.52 20.98
N LEU A 281 -27.80 10.23 19.70
CA LEU A 281 -26.78 9.79 18.76
C LEU A 281 -25.77 10.88 18.45
N ILE A 282 -26.20 12.14 18.26
CA ILE A 282 -25.28 13.27 18.07
C ILE A 282 -24.33 13.39 19.27
N LYS A 283 -24.84 13.31 20.51
CA LYS A 283 -24.00 13.35 21.73
C LYS A 283 -23.00 12.20 21.75
N LYS A 284 -23.49 10.98 21.52
CA LYS A 284 -22.66 9.77 21.55
C LYS A 284 -21.52 9.87 20.54
N TRP A 285 -21.81 10.09 19.28
CA TRP A 285 -20.80 10.15 18.22
C TRP A 285 -19.83 11.33 18.40
N LYS A 286 -20.28 12.48 18.93
CA LYS A 286 -19.38 13.60 19.27
C LYS A 286 -18.43 13.22 20.41
N SER A 287 -18.93 12.53 21.44
CA SER A 287 -18.10 12.07 22.57
C SER A 287 -17.05 11.04 22.15
N GLU A 288 -17.32 10.29 21.07
CA GLU A 288 -16.37 9.37 20.43
C GLU A 288 -15.38 10.09 19.50
N GLY A 289 -15.43 11.43 19.42
CA GLY A 289 -14.56 12.25 18.57
C GLY A 289 -14.88 12.20 17.08
N ARG A 290 -16.08 11.71 16.70
CA ARG A 290 -16.46 11.58 15.29
C ARG A 290 -16.97 12.89 14.71
N THR A 291 -16.66 13.13 13.43
CA THR A 291 -17.27 14.19 12.64
C THR A 291 -18.64 13.76 12.16
N ILE A 292 -19.68 14.50 12.51
CA ILE A 292 -21.07 14.17 12.19
C ILE A 292 -21.64 15.24 11.26
N ALA A 293 -22.22 14.82 10.15
CA ALA A 293 -23.06 15.65 9.30
C ALA A 293 -24.54 15.36 9.55
N MET A 294 -25.37 16.35 9.23
CA MET A 294 -26.81 16.29 9.37
C MET A 294 -27.46 16.93 8.15
N GLU A 295 -28.46 16.25 7.63
CA GLU A 295 -29.39 16.71 6.60
C GLU A 295 -30.78 16.83 7.22
N VAL A 296 -31.37 18.03 7.17
CA VAL A 296 -32.68 18.31 7.75
C VAL A 296 -33.64 18.65 6.63
N THR A 297 -34.74 17.91 6.53
CA THR A 297 -35.82 18.18 5.58
C THR A 297 -37.01 18.76 6.33
N ASN A 298 -37.34 20.02 6.04
CA ASN A 298 -38.58 20.62 6.53
C ASN A 298 -39.76 20.18 5.66
N GLY A 299 -41.00 20.25 6.17
CA GLY A 299 -42.24 19.85 5.45
C GLY A 299 -42.48 20.49 4.07
N ASN A 300 -41.68 21.49 3.67
CA ASN A 300 -41.69 22.11 2.34
C ASN A 300 -40.63 21.53 1.38
N GLY A 301 -39.91 20.47 1.75
CA GLY A 301 -38.90 19.81 0.92
C GLY A 301 -37.54 20.54 0.82
N VAL A 302 -37.36 21.67 1.51
CA VAL A 302 -36.07 22.39 1.55
C VAL A 302 -35.15 21.71 2.55
N GLY A 303 -34.11 21.07 2.03
CA GLY A 303 -33.07 20.38 2.81
C GLY A 303 -31.84 21.25 3.05
N TYR A 304 -31.31 21.29 4.28
CA TYR A 304 -29.98 21.82 4.57
C TYR A 304 -29.07 20.69 5.06
N CYS A 305 -27.88 20.57 4.47
CA CYS A 305 -26.86 19.61 4.91
C CYS A 305 -25.62 20.34 5.43
N GLY A 306 -25.20 20.02 6.65
CA GLY A 306 -24.05 20.64 7.30
C GLY A 306 -23.58 19.85 8.53
N ILE A 307 -22.73 20.45 9.36
CA ILE A 307 -22.25 19.82 10.59
C ILE A 307 -23.42 19.65 11.57
N ALA A 308 -23.57 18.46 12.15
CA ALA A 308 -24.65 18.16 13.07
C ALA A 308 -24.52 18.94 14.39
N ALA A 309 -25.61 19.56 14.81
CA ALA A 309 -25.72 20.22 16.11
C ALA A 309 -27.08 19.90 16.74
N GLU A 310 -27.10 19.63 18.04
CA GLU A 310 -28.34 19.29 18.76
C GLU A 310 -29.38 20.42 18.69
N SER A 311 -28.91 21.68 18.70
CA SER A 311 -29.74 22.89 18.57
C SER A 311 -30.49 22.97 17.25
N SER A 312 -30.05 22.20 16.25
CA SER A 312 -30.62 22.19 14.90
C SER A 312 -31.68 21.10 14.72
N VAL A 313 -31.93 20.26 15.74
CA VAL A 313 -32.96 19.20 15.71
C VAL A 313 -34.21 19.68 16.44
N ARG A 314 -35.34 19.81 15.72
CA ARG A 314 -36.63 20.29 16.25
C ARG A 314 -37.75 19.29 15.97
N VAL A 315 -38.81 19.37 16.77
CA VAL A 315 -40.03 18.57 16.59
C VAL A 315 -40.67 18.91 15.25
N GLY A 316 -41.13 17.90 14.52
CA GLY A 316 -41.75 18.05 13.19
C GLY A 316 -40.75 18.10 12.02
N MET A 317 -39.48 17.79 12.25
CA MET A 317 -38.46 17.66 11.20
C MET A 317 -38.10 16.19 10.97
N THR A 318 -37.90 15.80 9.71
CA THR A 318 -37.20 14.56 9.38
C THR A 318 -35.71 14.89 9.25
N VAL A 319 -34.88 14.13 9.98
CA VAL A 319 -33.44 14.35 10.05
C VAL A 319 -32.72 13.08 9.61
N ALA A 320 -31.70 13.25 8.77
CA ALA A 320 -30.68 12.23 8.54
C ALA A 320 -29.35 12.70 9.13
N ILE A 321 -28.75 11.93 10.03
CA ILE A 321 -27.39 12.17 10.52
C ILE A 321 -26.46 11.06 10.06
N GLY A 322 -25.23 11.40 9.77
CA GLY A 322 -24.24 10.48 9.23
C GLY A 322 -22.85 10.78 9.77
N THR A 323 -22.06 9.72 9.93
CA THR A 323 -20.66 9.78 10.31
C THR A 323 -19.90 8.67 9.62
N TYR A 324 -18.59 8.83 9.46
CA TYR A 324 -17.70 7.73 9.10
C TYR A 324 -16.44 7.76 9.96
N SER A 325 -15.76 6.61 10.05
CA SER A 325 -14.50 6.46 10.77
C SER A 325 -13.58 5.50 10.04
N CYS A 326 -12.29 5.83 10.01
CA CYS A 326 -11.26 5.02 9.37
C CYS A 326 -10.33 4.41 10.41
N GLN A 327 -10.16 3.10 10.36
CA GLN A 327 -9.15 2.36 11.12
C GLN A 327 -7.90 2.19 10.26
#